data_AF-A0A7Y8HY37-F1
#
_entry.id   AF-A0A7Y8HY37-F1
#
_cell.length_a   1.000
_cell.length_b   1.000
_cell.length_c   1.000
_cell.angle_alpha   90.00
_cell.angle_beta   90.00
_cell.angle_gamma   90.00
#
_symmetry.space_group_name_H-M   'P 1'
#
loop_
_entity.id
_entity.type
_entity.pdbx_description
1 polymer ?
#
loop_
_entity_poly.entity_id
_entity_poly.type
_entity_poly.pdbx_seq_one_letter_code
_entity_poly.pdbx_strand_id
1 'polypeptide(L)' 'MRFFGLAGLAIAALSLSAQQTPPPKTHLKVGDKAPDFTLRTTAGKPFKLSEHRGQTVVLAFFPAAFTGG' A
#
# COMPACT_ATOMS: atom_id res chain seq x y z
N MET A 1 -44.22 -24.26 26.80
CA MET A 1 -43.18 -23.22 26.94
C MET A 1 -42.28 -23.29 25.70
N ARG A 2 -42.27 -22.25 24.87
CA ARG A 2 -41.56 -22.22 23.57
C ARG A 2 -40.09 -21.85 23.80
N PHE A 3 -39.18 -22.77 23.54
CA PHE A 3 -37.75 -22.49 23.43
C PHE A 3 -37.42 -22.14 21.98
N PHE A 4 -37.12 -20.88 21.71
CA PHE A 4 -36.34 -20.40 20.56
C PHE A 4 -35.22 -19.59 21.21
N GLY A 5 -33.93 -19.88 21.06
CA GLY A 5 -33.22 -20.46 19.93
C GLY A 5 -32.11 -19.44 19.59
N LEU A 6 -30.95 -19.60 20.22
CA LEU A 6 -29.75 -18.77 20.06
C LEU A 6 -29.31 -18.76 18.58
N ALA A 7 -29.70 -17.73 17.84
CA ALA A 7 -29.27 -17.50 16.47
C ALA A 7 -28.76 -16.05 16.35
N GLY A 8 -27.53 -15.79 16.80
CA GLY A 8 -26.91 -14.47 16.69
C GLY A 8 -25.39 -14.45 16.57
N LEU A 9 -24.72 -15.60 16.61
CA LEU A 9 -23.27 -15.66 16.84
C LEU A 9 -22.45 -16.26 15.68
N ALA A 10 -22.96 -16.17 14.44
CA ALA A 10 -22.26 -16.73 13.27
C ALA A 10 -21.78 -15.69 12.23
N ILE A 11 -22.17 -14.41 12.32
CA ILE A 11 -21.86 -13.42 11.27
C ILE A 11 -20.54 -12.65 11.54
N ALA A 12 -19.99 -12.71 12.76
CA ALA A 12 -18.79 -11.92 13.10
C ALA A 12 -17.45 -12.52 12.62
N ALA A 13 -17.41 -13.79 12.21
CA ALA A 13 -16.16 -14.49 11.90
C ALA A 13 -15.69 -14.32 10.43
N LEU A 14 -16.54 -13.85 9.52
CA LEU A 14 -16.19 -13.72 8.09
C LEU A 14 -15.50 -12.38 7.75
N SER A 15 -15.46 -11.42 8.67
CA SER A 15 -14.89 -10.09 8.42
C SER A 15 -13.39 -9.97 8.72
N LEU A 16 -12.75 -11.02 9.27
CA LEU A 16 -11.35 -10.93 9.72
C LEU A 16 -10.31 -11.31 8.64
N SER A 17 -10.74 -11.86 7.50
CA SER A 17 -9.83 -12.35 6.45
C SER A 17 -9.43 -11.31 5.40
N ALA A 18 -10.02 -10.10 5.40
CA ALA A 18 -9.87 -9.13 4.32
C ALA A 18 -8.78 -8.06 4.54
N GLN A 19 -8.03 -8.09 5.65
CA GLN A 19 -7.19 -6.95 6.05
C GLN A 19 -5.70 -7.25 6.24
N GLN A 20 -5.22 -8.41 5.83
CA GLN A 20 -3.78 -8.67 5.79
C GLN A 20 -3.20 -8.13 4.49
N THR A 21 -2.94 -6.82 4.44
CA THR A 21 -2.07 -6.26 3.40
C THR A 21 -0.68 -6.89 3.60
N PRO A 22 -0.15 -7.63 2.60
CA PRO A 22 1.16 -8.25 2.73
C PRO A 22 2.20 -7.18 3.11
N PRO A 23 3.16 -7.52 3.98
CA PRO A 23 4.22 -6.58 4.34
C PRO A 23 4.92 -6.07 3.06
N PRO A 24 5.34 -4.80 3.03
CA PRO A 24 5.99 -4.23 1.86
C PRO A 24 7.19 -5.10 1.45
N LYS A 25 7.28 -5.47 0.17
CA LYS A 25 8.47 -6.16 -0.34
C LYS A 25 9.65 -5.19 -0.28
N THR A 26 10.60 -5.47 0.61
CA THR A 26 11.80 -4.64 0.81
C THR A 26 12.94 -5.01 -0.11
N HIS A 27 12.93 -6.22 -0.68
CA HIS A 27 13.89 -6.68 -1.67
C HIS A 27 13.24 -6.67 -3.06
N LEU A 28 13.73 -5.81 -3.96
CA LEU A 28 13.25 -5.68 -5.33
C LEU A 28 14.28 -6.29 -6.29
N LYS A 29 13.80 -7.04 -7.28
CA LYS A 29 14.61 -7.52 -8.41
C LYS A 29 14.03 -7.03 -9.74
N VAL A 30 14.82 -7.12 -10.79
CA VAL A 30 14.38 -6.80 -12.15
C VAL A 30 13.15 -7.65 -12.53
N GLY A 31 12.16 -7.00 -13.15
CA GLY A 31 10.89 -7.62 -13.53
C GLY A 31 9.81 -7.59 -12.46
N ASP A 32 10.16 -7.28 -11.19
CA ASP A 32 9.13 -7.07 -10.17
C ASP A 32 8.31 -5.82 -10.50
N LYS A 33 6.98 -5.92 -10.30
CA LYS A 33 6.11 -4.76 -10.36
C LYS A 33 6.52 -3.77 -9.25
N ALA A 34 6.91 -2.56 -9.65
CA ALA A 34 7.23 -1.50 -8.70
C ALA A 34 6.06 -1.24 -7.74
N PRO A 35 6.27 -1.33 -6.40
CA PRO A 35 5.27 -1.00 -5.40
C PRO A 35 4.74 0.41 -5.61
N ASP A 36 3.44 0.60 -5.39
CA ASP A 36 2.85 1.93 -5.48
C ASP A 36 3.27 2.78 -4.27
N PHE A 37 3.45 4.08 -4.50
CA PHE A 37 3.74 5.04 -3.45
C PHE A 37 3.15 6.40 -3.80
N THR A 38 2.95 7.21 -2.76
CA THR A 38 2.57 8.61 -2.88
C THR A 38 3.57 9.45 -2.10
N LEU A 39 4.18 10.44 -2.75
CA LEU A 39 5.13 11.37 -2.13
C LEU A 39 4.67 12.81 -2.34
N ARG A 40 5.11 13.71 -1.46
CA ARG A 40 4.89 15.15 -1.63
C ARG A 40 6.00 15.71 -2.53
N THR A 41 5.62 16.40 -3.60
CA THR A 41 6.55 17.14 -4.46
C THR A 41 7.03 18.43 -3.79
N THR A 42 8.08 19.07 -4.32
CA THR A 42 8.55 20.39 -3.87
C THR A 42 7.46 21.47 -3.97
N ALA A 43 6.57 21.37 -4.97
CA ALA A 43 5.41 22.26 -5.12
C ALA A 43 4.25 21.93 -4.15
N GLY A 44 4.41 20.94 -3.28
CA GLY A 44 3.42 20.52 -2.29
C GLY A 44 2.30 19.62 -2.84
N LYS A 45 2.28 19.34 -4.14
CA LYS A 45 1.30 18.43 -4.74
C LYS A 45 1.67 16.96 -4.49
N PRO A 46 0.70 16.05 -4.36
CA PRO A 46 0.98 14.62 -4.31
C PRO A 46 1.48 14.13 -5.68
N PHE A 47 2.50 13.28 -5.66
CA PHE A 47 2.94 12.47 -6.79
C PHE A 47 2.61 11.01 -6.46
N LYS A 48 1.84 10.34 -7.31
CA LYS A 48 1.48 8.92 -7.12
C LYS A 48 2.00 8.08 -8.28
N LEU A 49 2.80 7.06 -7.99
CA LEU A 49 3.44 6.24 -9.04
C LEU A 49 2.41 5.60 -9.99
N SER A 50 1.25 5.18 -9.49
CA SER A 50 0.20 4.58 -10.31
C SER A 50 -0.35 5.48 -11.41
N GLU A 51 -0.25 6.80 -11.26
CA GLU A 51 -0.75 7.77 -12.26
C GLU A 51 0.18 7.90 -13.47
N HIS A 52 1.43 7.42 -13.35
CA HIS A 52 2.45 7.49 -14.39
C HIS A 52 2.72 6.14 -15.06
N ARG A 53 1.79 5.17 -14.95
CA ARG A 53 1.93 3.87 -15.63
C ARG A 53 1.93 4.07 -17.16
N GLY A 54 2.76 3.30 -17.85
CA GLY A 54 3.00 3.46 -19.29
C GLY A 54 4.13 4.44 -19.65
N GLN A 55 4.66 5.19 -18.67
CA GLN A 55 5.84 6.03 -18.84
C GLN A 55 7.07 5.37 -18.19
N THR A 56 8.26 5.64 -18.75
CA THR A 56 9.51 5.28 -18.09
C THR A 56 9.77 6.24 -16.93
N VAL A 57 9.94 5.71 -15.72
CA VAL A 57 10.17 6.49 -14.49
C VAL A 57 11.48 6.03 -13.85
N VAL A 58 12.33 6.99 -13.49
CA VAL A 58 13.58 6.74 -12.74
C VAL A 58 13.41 7.25 -11.32
N LEU A 59 13.75 6.42 -10.32
CA LEU A 59 13.70 6.77 -8.90
C LEU A 59 15.12 6.87 -8.35
N ALA A 60 15.49 8.06 -7.87
CA ALA A 60 16.78 8.32 -7.24
C ALA A 60 16.58 8.67 -5.76
N PHE A 61 17.41 8.09 -4.88
CA PHE A 61 17.37 8.33 -3.44
C PHE A 61 18.58 9.14 -3.01
N PHE A 62 18.34 10.26 -2.32
CA PHE A 62 19.39 11.13 -1.80
C PHE A 62 19.21 11.25 -0.28
N PRO A 63 20.18 10.82 0.55
CA PRO A 63 20.13 11.04 2.00
C PRO A 63 20.05 12.54 2.35
N ALA A 64 20.75 13.36 1.56
CA ALA A 64 20.73 14.82 1.65
C ALA A 64 20.80 15.43 0.23
N ALA A 65 19.67 15.87 -0.31
CA ALA A 65 19.55 16.32 -1.70
C ALA A 65 20.08 17.74 -1.98
N PHE A 66 20.41 18.51 -0.93
CA PHE A 66 20.76 19.93 -1.03
C PHE A 66 22.05 20.29 -0.27
N THR A 67 23.01 19.36 -0.24
CA THR A 67 24.30 19.52 0.45
C THR A 67 25.47 19.45 -0.52
N GLY A 68 26.54 20.19 -0.25
CA GLY A 68 27.76 20.21 -1.07
C GLY A 68 28.67 18.98 -0.93
N GLY A 69 28.49 18.18 0.12
CA GLY A 69 29.41 17.11 0.53
C GLY A 69 30.39 17.57 1.60
#